data_AF-A0A9C6U2R3-F1
#
_entry.id   AF-A0A9C6U2R3-F1
#
_cell.length_a   1.000
_cell.length_b   1.000
_cell.length_c   1.000
_cell.angle_alpha   90.00
_cell.angle_beta   90.00
_cell.angle_gamma   90.00
#
_symmetry.space_group_name_H-M   'P 1'
#
loop_
_entity.id
_entity.type
_entity.pdbx_description
1 polymer ?
#
loop_
_entity_poly.entity_id
_entity_poly.type
_entity_poly.pdbx_seq_one_letter_code
_entity_poly.pdbx_strand_id
1 'polypeptide(L)'
;MALPFVPIPELDATFDAVVDAMDDRVVPLATTMESTYLRGATLRRRRAVPPRFPPALWNVHQQAVDDQARTNNVVEGWHSKFQKLLVVHHANIWKFLDEVIDEEHDFRQLLAQLRAGHINIKQPTNKKCQQDVPAATA
;
A
#
# COMPACT_ATOMS: atom_id res chain seq x y z
N MET A 1 8.47 -14.77 -0.53
CA MET A 1 7.97 -14.01 0.64
C MET A 1 6.45 -13.87 0.51
N ALA A 2 5.67 -14.78 1.09
CA ALA A 2 4.20 -14.81 0.94
C ALA A 2 3.42 -14.48 2.24
N LEU A 3 4.10 -14.40 3.40
CA LEU A 3 3.48 -14.19 4.72
C LEU A 3 2.53 -12.98 4.82
N PRO A 4 2.78 -11.82 4.17
CA PRO A 4 1.84 -10.69 4.19
C PRO A 4 0.48 -10.98 3.56
N PHE A 5 0.40 -12.02 2.73
CA PHE A 5 -0.82 -12.44 2.03
C PHE A 5 -1.50 -13.64 2.67
N VAL A 6 -1.02 -14.12 3.83
CA VAL A 6 -1.66 -15.23 4.54
C VAL A 6 -2.74 -14.65 5.47
N PRO A 7 -3.93 -15.27 5.59
CA PRO A 7 -4.90 -14.89 6.60
C PRO A 7 -4.28 -14.89 7.99
N ILE A 8 -4.56 -13.86 8.80
CA ILE A 8 -4.03 -13.75 10.18
C ILE A 8 -4.24 -15.03 11.01
N PRO A 9 -5.40 -15.73 10.95
CA PRO A 9 -5.60 -16.97 11.72
C PRO A 9 -4.67 -18.12 11.33
N GLU A 10 -4.22 -18.16 10.08
CA GLU A 10 -3.39 -19.24 9.52
C GLU A 10 -1.90 -18.90 9.51
N LEU A 11 -1.57 -17.66 9.89
CA LEU A 11 -0.24 -17.09 9.78
C LEU A 11 0.79 -17.84 10.62
N ASP A 12 0.43 -18.20 11.85
CA ASP A 12 1.29 -18.94 12.77
C ASP A 12 1.62 -20.34 12.23
N ALA A 13 0.60 -21.08 11.78
CA ALA A 13 0.77 -22.43 11.24
C ALA A 13 1.59 -22.42 9.95
N THR A 14 1.36 -21.43 9.09
CA THR A 14 2.11 -21.27 7.83
C THR A 14 3.57 -20.92 8.11
N PHE A 15 3.84 -20.09 9.11
CA PHE A 15 5.20 -19.76 9.51
C PHE A 15 5.95 -20.99 10.04
N ASP A 16 5.33 -21.77 10.94
CA ASP A 16 5.94 -22.98 11.48
C ASP A 16 6.29 -23.98 10.35
N ALA A 17 5.37 -24.20 9.40
CA ALA A 17 5.62 -25.06 8.24
C ALA A 17 6.78 -24.57 7.34
N VAL A 18 6.95 -23.26 7.21
CA VAL A 18 8.06 -22.66 6.46
C VAL A 18 9.38 -22.83 7.22
N VAL A 19 9.38 -22.66 8.53
CA VAL A 19 10.57 -22.84 9.38
C VAL A 19 11.02 -24.31 9.38
N ASP A 20 10.09 -25.26 9.46
CA ASP A 20 10.38 -26.69 9.40
C ASP A 20 10.99 -27.14 8.07
N ALA A 21 10.70 -26.42 6.98
CA ALA A 21 11.25 -26.68 5.65
C ALA A 21 12.58 -25.96 5.37
N MET A 22 13.02 -25.08 6.29
CA MET A 22 14.22 -24.25 6.13
C MET A 22 15.46 -24.90 6.75
N ASP A 23 16.64 -24.51 6.24
CA ASP A 23 17.94 -24.93 6.77
C ASP A 23 18.21 -24.27 8.15
N ASP A 24 18.85 -25.01 9.06
CA ASP A 24 19.16 -24.54 10.42
C ASP A 24 19.93 -23.21 10.45
N ARG A 25 20.65 -22.86 9.37
CA ARG A 25 21.36 -21.58 9.24
C ARG A 25 20.45 -20.36 9.29
N VAL A 26 19.17 -20.48 8.93
CA VAL A 26 18.22 -19.35 8.96
C VAL A 26 17.36 -19.31 10.22
N VAL A 27 17.53 -20.26 11.15
CA VAL A 27 16.82 -20.28 12.44
C VAL A 27 16.99 -18.97 13.23
N PRO A 28 18.18 -18.34 13.32
CA PRO A 28 18.30 -17.04 14.02
C PRO A 28 17.45 -15.93 13.39
N LEU A 29 17.29 -15.96 12.07
CA LEU A 29 16.43 -15.02 11.35
C LEU A 29 14.95 -15.32 11.62
N ALA A 30 14.56 -16.59 11.56
CA ALA A 30 13.20 -17.04 11.86
C ALA A 30 12.78 -16.64 13.29
N THR A 31 13.63 -16.88 14.29
CA THR A 31 13.36 -16.46 15.69
C THR A 31 13.21 -14.94 15.83
N THR A 32 14.00 -14.17 15.07
CA THR A 32 13.88 -12.71 15.05
C THR A 32 12.56 -12.28 14.41
N MET A 33 12.15 -12.91 13.32
CA MET A 33 10.87 -12.65 12.66
C MET A 33 9.69 -13.00 13.56
N GLU A 34 9.72 -14.18 14.19
CA GLU A 34 8.69 -14.65 15.11
C GLU A 34 8.49 -13.68 16.29
N SER A 35 9.59 -13.26 16.92
CA SER A 35 9.55 -12.36 18.07
C SER A 35 9.20 -10.91 17.71
N THR A 36 9.54 -10.46 16.51
CA THR A 36 9.36 -9.05 16.11
C THR A 36 8.02 -8.80 15.42
N TYR A 37 7.54 -9.75 14.61
CA TYR A 37 6.41 -9.54 13.69
C TYR A 37 5.20 -10.46 13.94
N LEU A 38 5.39 -11.62 14.56
CA LEU A 38 4.34 -12.64 14.71
C LEU A 38 3.82 -12.72 16.15
N ARG A 39 4.56 -13.40 17.03
CA ARG A 39 4.09 -13.83 18.35
C ARG A 39 4.58 -12.94 19.48
N GLY A 40 5.64 -12.16 19.25
CA GLY A 40 6.27 -11.39 20.31
C GLY A 40 7.26 -12.24 21.13
N ALA A 41 7.77 -11.67 22.22
CA ALA A 41 8.73 -12.35 23.08
C ALA A 41 8.05 -12.86 24.36
N THR A 42 8.13 -14.18 24.59
CA THR A 42 7.75 -14.78 25.86
C THR A 42 8.97 -14.85 26.77
N LEU A 43 9.13 -13.89 27.68
CA LEU A 43 10.18 -13.99 28.69
C LEU A 43 9.73 -15.03 29.72
N ARG A 44 10.52 -16.11 29.88
CA ARG A 44 10.27 -17.35 30.67
C ARG A 44 9.56 -17.24 32.03
N ARG A 45 9.37 -16.04 32.63
CA ARG A 45 8.67 -15.78 33.90
C ARG A 45 7.95 -14.42 33.98
N ARG A 46 7.71 -13.72 32.86
CA ARG A 46 6.99 -12.43 32.83
C ARG A 46 5.90 -12.42 31.77
N ARG A 47 4.99 -11.44 31.88
CA ARG A 47 3.91 -11.15 30.92
C ARG A 47 4.45 -11.19 29.49
N ALA A 48 3.76 -11.90 28.60
CA ALA A 48 4.07 -11.95 27.18
C ALA A 48 4.20 -10.52 26.62
N VAL A 49 5.30 -10.24 25.94
CA VAL A 49 5.52 -8.95 25.29
C VAL A 49 4.97 -9.05 23.88
N PRO A 50 4.00 -8.19 23.49
CA PRO A 50 3.45 -8.22 22.15
C PRO A 50 4.55 -7.93 21.10
N PRO A 51 4.38 -8.40 19.86
CA PRO A 51 5.33 -8.14 18.77
C PRO A 51 5.48 -6.63 18.54
N ARG A 52 6.69 -6.21 18.17
CA ARG A 52 7.02 -4.81 17.88
C ARG A 52 6.21 -4.27 16.70
N PHE A 53 5.94 -5.12 15.72
CA PHE A 53 5.11 -4.82 14.55
C PHE A 53 4.02 -5.90 14.43
N PRO A 54 2.85 -5.71 15.07
CA PRO A 54 1.78 -6.71 15.06
C PRO A 54 1.30 -7.04 13.63
N PRO A 55 0.83 -8.28 13.37
CA PRO A 55 0.31 -8.69 12.06
C PRO A 55 -0.72 -7.73 11.48
N ALA A 56 -1.58 -7.14 12.30
CA ALA A 56 -2.58 -6.17 11.86
C ALA A 56 -1.99 -4.91 11.20
N LEU A 57 -0.72 -4.57 11.43
CA LEU A 57 -0.07 -3.39 10.86
C LEU A 57 0.49 -3.65 9.45
N TRP A 58 0.96 -4.88 9.19
CA TRP A 58 1.72 -5.20 7.97
C TRP A 58 1.04 -6.25 7.08
N ASN A 59 0.06 -6.99 7.59
CA ASN A 59 -0.69 -7.95 6.81
C ASN A 59 -1.55 -7.22 5.79
N VAL A 60 -1.49 -7.67 4.55
CA VAL A 60 -2.20 -7.09 3.41
C VAL A 60 -3.18 -8.07 2.77
N HIS A 61 -3.40 -9.25 3.36
CA HIS A 61 -4.31 -10.26 2.82
C HIS A 61 -5.70 -9.66 2.59
N GLN A 62 -6.27 -9.02 3.61
CA GLN A 62 -7.61 -8.44 3.50
C GLN A 62 -7.67 -7.31 2.48
N GLN A 63 -6.67 -6.43 2.45
CA GLN A 63 -6.59 -5.34 1.47
C GLN A 63 -6.47 -5.88 0.03
N ALA A 64 -5.72 -6.96 -0.16
CA ALA A 64 -5.56 -7.60 -1.47
C ALA A 64 -6.85 -8.31 -1.92
N VAL A 65 -7.59 -8.94 -1.00
CA VAL A 65 -8.89 -9.57 -1.29
C VAL A 65 -9.95 -8.51 -1.61
N ASP A 66 -9.95 -7.40 -0.88
CA ASP A 66 -10.92 -6.33 -1.02
C ASP A 66 -10.59 -5.34 -2.17
N ASP A 67 -9.55 -5.62 -2.96
CA ASP A 67 -8.99 -4.76 -4.01
C ASP A 67 -8.79 -3.30 -3.54
N GLN A 68 -8.43 -3.14 -2.27
CA GLN A 68 -8.20 -1.84 -1.68
C GLN A 68 -6.83 -1.33 -2.13
N ALA A 69 -6.85 -0.20 -2.84
CA ALA A 69 -5.63 0.53 -3.16
C ALA A 69 -4.84 0.80 -1.86
N ARG A 70 -3.54 0.46 -1.84
CA ARG A 70 -2.65 0.98 -0.80
C ARG A 70 -2.80 2.49 -0.81
N THR A 71 -2.93 3.11 0.36
CA THR A 71 -3.06 4.57 0.52
C THR A 71 -1.97 5.35 -0.24
N ASN A 72 -0.84 4.69 -0.53
CA ASN A 72 0.22 5.26 -1.35
C ASN A 72 -0.14 5.47 -2.83
N ASN A 73 -1.10 4.76 -3.42
CA ASN A 73 -1.39 4.91 -4.87
C ASN A 73 -1.89 6.32 -5.22
N VAL A 74 -2.72 6.91 -4.36
CA VAL A 74 -3.23 8.28 -4.56
C VAL A 74 -2.11 9.30 -4.38
N VAL A 75 -1.26 9.10 -3.36
CA VAL A 75 -0.12 9.98 -3.08
C VAL A 75 0.95 9.86 -4.16
N GLU A 76 1.27 8.65 -4.61
CA GLU A 76 2.15 8.37 -5.74
C GLU A 76 1.60 8.97 -7.04
N GLY A 77 0.29 8.89 -7.27
CA GLY A 77 -0.38 9.52 -8.40
C GLY A 77 -0.25 11.04 -8.39
N TRP A 78 -0.52 11.66 -7.23
CA TRP A 78 -0.35 13.10 -7.03
C TRP A 78 1.11 13.52 -7.17
N HIS A 79 2.04 12.79 -6.55
CA HIS A 79 3.46 13.07 -6.62
C HIS A 79 4.01 12.91 -8.06
N SER A 80 3.53 11.92 -8.80
CA SER A 80 3.87 11.73 -10.22
C SER A 80 3.35 12.89 -11.09
N LYS A 81 2.12 13.35 -10.87
CA LYS A 81 1.55 14.55 -11.53
C LYS A 81 2.40 15.78 -11.19
N PHE A 82 2.73 15.96 -9.92
CA PHE A 82 3.56 17.06 -9.42
C PHE A 82 4.98 17.07 -10.01
N GLN A 83 5.64 15.91 -10.06
CA GLN A 83 6.97 15.79 -10.64
C GLN A 83 6.95 16.16 -12.14
N LYS A 84 5.92 15.74 -12.89
CA LYS A 84 5.76 16.13 -14.30
C LYS A 84 5.60 17.65 -14.48
N LEU A 85 4.95 18.33 -13.54
CA LEU A 85 4.82 19.80 -13.56
C LEU A 85 6.14 20.51 -13.27
N LEU A 86 6.97 19.98 -12.37
CA LEU A 86 8.26 20.56 -11.99
C LEU A 86 9.41 20.30 -12.97
N VAL A 87 9.32 19.25 -13.80
CA VAL A 87 10.34 18.91 -14.82
C VAL A 87 10.39 19.93 -15.96
N VAL A 88 9.46 20.89 -16.02
CA VAL A 88 9.56 22.03 -16.93
C VAL A 88 10.66 22.97 -16.42
N HIS A 89 11.67 23.23 -17.25
CA HIS A 89 12.93 23.93 -16.95
C HIS A 89 12.80 25.33 -16.28
N HIS A 90 11.59 25.85 -16.11
CA HIS A 90 11.22 27.02 -15.31
C HIS A 90 9.80 26.82 -14.76
N ALA A 91 9.64 26.06 -13.69
CA ALA A 91 8.36 25.91 -13.01
C ALA A 91 7.89 27.29 -12.51
N ASN A 92 6.93 27.87 -13.23
CA ASN A 92 6.31 29.11 -12.83
C ASN A 92 5.40 28.82 -11.62
N ILE A 93 5.63 29.49 -10.49
CA ILE A 93 4.81 29.37 -9.28
C ILE A 93 3.31 29.53 -9.56
N TRP A 94 2.96 30.32 -10.58
CA TRP A 94 1.57 30.49 -11.02
C TRP A 94 0.98 29.20 -11.58
N LYS A 95 1.73 28.43 -12.37
CA LYS A 95 1.28 27.12 -12.88
C LYS A 95 1.09 26.10 -11.75
N PHE A 96 1.93 26.18 -10.71
CA PHE A 96 1.75 25.35 -9.52
C PHE A 96 0.44 25.70 -8.80
N LEU A 97 0.16 26.99 -8.64
CA LEU A 97 -1.06 27.45 -7.98
C LEU A 97 -2.32 27.05 -8.76
N ASP A 98 -2.29 27.20 -10.10
CA ASP A 98 -3.41 26.78 -10.96
C ASP A 98 -3.72 25.29 -10.81
N GLU A 99 -2.69 24.43 -10.81
CA GLU A 99 -2.88 22.98 -10.65
C GLU A 99 -3.39 22.59 -9.26
N VAL A 100 -3.02 23.32 -8.21
CA VAL A 100 -3.58 23.12 -6.87
C VAL A 100 -5.05 23.51 -6.82
N ILE A 101 -5.43 24.61 -7.48
CA ILE A 101 -6.82 25.06 -7.58
C ILE A 101 -7.66 24.05 -8.37
N ASP A 102 -7.14 23.54 -9.49
CA ASP A 102 -7.81 22.52 -10.30
C ASP A 102 -8.02 21.22 -9.52
N GLU A 103 -7.00 20.77 -8.75
CA GLU A 103 -7.12 19.58 -7.90
C GLU A 103 -8.17 19.76 -6.80
N GLU A 104 -8.25 20.95 -6.17
CA GLU A 104 -9.30 21.26 -5.21
C GLU A 104 -10.68 21.25 -5.87
N HIS A 105 -10.79 21.78 -7.09
CA HIS A 105 -12.03 21.77 -7.85
C HIS A 105 -12.52 20.35 -8.14
N ASP A 106 -11.63 19.48 -8.65
CA ASP A 106 -11.92 18.07 -8.91
C ASP A 106 -12.35 17.34 -7.63
N PHE A 107 -11.67 17.59 -6.50
CA PHE A 107 -12.04 17.00 -5.21
C PHE A 107 -13.43 17.46 -4.73
N ARG A 108 -13.76 18.75 -4.88
CA ARG A 108 -15.08 19.29 -4.53
C ARG A 108 -16.18 18.69 -5.42
N GLN A 109 -15.92 18.50 -6.71
CA GLN A 109 -16.85 17.82 -7.62
C GLN A 109 -17.09 16.37 -7.21
N LEU A 110 -16.02 15.63 -6.91
CA LEU A 110 -16.09 14.25 -6.40
C LEU A 110 -16.93 14.19 -5.11
N LEU A 111 -16.66 15.09 -4.16
CA LEU A 111 -17.40 15.16 -2.89
C LEU A 111 -18.88 15.48 -3.10
N ALA A 112 -19.22 16.39 -4.02
CA ALA A 112 -20.59 16.71 -4.36
C ALA A 112 -21.33 15.51 -4.96
N GLN A 113 -20.67 14.77 -5.86
CA GLN A 113 -21.21 13.55 -6.46
C GLN A 113 -21.44 12.44 -5.43
N LEU A 114 -20.48 12.24 -4.52
CA LEU A 114 -20.61 11.28 -3.41
C LEU A 114 -21.79 11.64 -2.49
N ARG A 115 -21.93 12.93 -2.14
CA ARG A 115 -23.06 13.43 -1.34
C ARG A 115 -24.41 13.25 -2.04
N ALA A 116 -24.44 13.31 -3.37
CA ALA A 116 -25.63 13.04 -4.17
C ALA A 116 -25.93 11.54 -4.34
N GLY A 117 -25.12 10.64 -3.77
CA GLY A 117 -25.32 9.19 -3.84
C GLY A 117 -24.85 8.55 -5.13
N HIS A 118 -24.02 9.21 -5.93
CA HIS A 118 -23.41 8.60 -7.11
C HIS A 118 -22.30 7.63 -6.68
N ILE A 119 -22.56 6.32 -6.84
CA ILE A 119 -21.68 5.22 -6.40
C ILE A 119 -20.60 4.82 -7.43
N ASN A 120 -20.63 5.37 -8.64
CA ASN A 120 -19.76 4.96 -9.74
C ASN A 120 -19.02 6.16 -10.33
N ILE A 121 -18.15 6.75 -9.51
CA ILE A 121 -17.39 7.94 -9.89
C ILE A 121 -16.03 7.50 -10.41
N LYS A 122 -15.81 7.69 -11.71
CA LYS A 122 -14.47 7.57 -12.30
C LYS A 122 -13.70 8.82 -11.92
N GLN A 123 -12.62 8.68 -11.16
CA GLN A 123 -11.65 9.77 -11.01
C GLN A 123 -11.19 10.19 -12.42
N PRO A 124 -11.03 11.48 -12.70
CA PRO A 124 -10.52 11.93 -14.00
C PRO A 124 -9.09 11.41 -14.17
N THR A 125 -8.96 10.26 -14.83
CA THR A 125 -7.66 9.71 -15.22
C THR A 125 -7.04 10.66 -16.23
N ASN A 126 -5.84 11.14 -15.90
CA ASN A 126 -5.06 12.04 -16.74
C ASN A 126 -4.87 11.40 -18.12
N LYS A 127 -5.61 11.90 -19.14
CA LYS A 127 -5.74 11.31 -20.49
C LYS A 127 -4.40 11.11 -21.23
N LYS A 128 -3.32 11.71 -20.74
CA LYS A 128 -1.97 11.61 -21.32
C LYS A 128 -1.20 10.34 -20.94
N CYS A 129 -1.65 9.54 -19.96
CA CYS A 129 -0.94 8.30 -19.59
C CYS A 129 -1.37 7.07 -20.40
N GLN A 130 -2.45 7.17 -21.21
CA GLN A 130 -2.96 6.07 -22.04
C GLN A 130 -2.43 6.08 -23.48
N GLN A 131 -1.63 7.08 -23.88
CA GLN A 131 -1.18 7.20 -25.28
C GLN A 131 0.17 6.54 -25.57
N ASP A 132 0.86 5.99 -24.57
CA ASP A 132 2.20 5.38 -24.76
C ASP A 132 2.25 3.88 -24.40
N VAL A 133 1.22 3.11 -24.76
CA VAL A 133 1.35 1.65 -24.84
C VAL A 133 1.27 1.25 -26.32
N PRO A 134 2.39 0.95 -27.00
CA PRO A 134 2.32 0.39 -28.34
C PRO A 134 1.61 -0.97 -28.27
N ALA A 135 0.57 -1.12 -29.06
CA ALA A 135 -0.16 -2.37 -29.24
C ALA A 135 0.81 -3.45 -29.73
N ALA A 136 1.18 -4.37 -28.84
CA ALA A 136 1.85 -5.60 -29.23
C ALA A 136 0.86 -6.41 -30.06
N THR A 137 1.16 -6.50 -31.35
CA THR A 137 0.46 -7.33 -32.32
C THR A 137 0.71 -8.81 -32.03
N ALA A 138 -0.31 -9.60 -32.38
CA ALA A 138 -0.47 -11.06 -32.32
C ALA A 138 0.79 -11.92 -32.57
#